data_AF-A0A659RXI8-F1
#
_entry.id   AF-A0A659RXI8-F1
#
_cell.length_a   1.000
_cell.length_b   1.000
_cell.length_c   1.000
_cell.angle_alpha   90.00
_cell.angle_beta   90.00
_cell.angle_gamma   90.00
#
_symmetry.space_group_name_H-M   'P 1'
#
loop_
_entity.id
_entity.type
_entity.pdbx_description
1 polymer ?
#
loop_
_entity_poly.entity_id
_entity_poly.type
_entity_poly.pdbx_seq_one_letter_code
_entity_poly.pdbx_strand_id
1 'polypeptide(L)'
;HPPPQRRHPNTMNLLVNAEDISMAQQITDAINRARGYGSATALDARTVQVRVPSGNSSQVRFLADIQNMEVNVTPQDAKVVINSRTGSVVMSREVTLDSCAVAQGNLSVTVNRQLNVNQPNTPFGGGQTVVTPQTQIDLRQSGGSLQSVRSSANLNSVVRALNALGATPMDLMSILQSMQSAGCLRAKLEII
;
A
#
# COMPACT_ATOMS: atom_id res chain seq x y z
N HIS A 1 -22.15 -53.04 18.67
CA HIS A 1 -21.52 -51.71 18.72
C HIS A 1 -22.21 -50.80 17.71
N PRO A 2 -22.79 -49.65 18.10
CA PRO A 2 -23.26 -48.67 17.14
C PRO A 2 -22.05 -47.95 16.50
N PRO A 3 -22.16 -47.48 15.24
CA PRO A 3 -21.07 -46.78 14.57
C PRO A 3 -20.79 -45.42 15.25
N PRO A 4 -19.53 -44.94 15.23
CA PRO A 4 -19.20 -43.64 15.78
C PRO A 4 -19.90 -42.54 14.98
N GLN A 5 -20.80 -41.81 15.63
CA GLN A 5 -21.42 -40.61 15.06
C GLN A 5 -20.31 -39.58 14.78
N ARG A 6 -20.01 -39.33 13.51
CA ARG A 6 -19.11 -38.23 13.12
C ARG A 6 -19.79 -36.91 13.46
N ARG A 7 -19.44 -36.30 14.60
CA ARG A 7 -19.81 -34.91 14.92
C ARG A 7 -19.36 -34.03 13.76
N HIS A 8 -20.33 -33.51 13.00
CA HIS A 8 -20.04 -32.51 11.98
C HIS A 8 -19.55 -31.26 12.71
N PRO A 9 -18.41 -30.69 12.33
CA PRO A 9 -17.98 -29.43 12.90
C PRO A 9 -19.04 -28.37 12.61
N ASN A 10 -19.49 -27.65 13.63
CA ASN A 10 -20.40 -26.53 13.45
C ASN A 10 -19.62 -25.42 12.73
N THR A 11 -19.96 -25.12 11.48
CA THR A 11 -19.25 -24.15 10.63
C THR A 11 -20.20 -23.05 10.17
N MET A 12 -19.68 -21.83 10.07
CA MET A 12 -20.39 -20.66 9.56
C MET A 12 -19.58 -20.00 8.46
N ASN A 13 -20.27 -19.45 7.46
CA ASN A 13 -19.63 -18.70 6.40
C ASN A 13 -19.72 -17.21 6.71
N LEU A 14 -18.57 -16.55 6.75
CA LEU A 14 -18.44 -15.11 6.86
C LEU A 14 -18.24 -14.53 5.47
N LEU A 15 -18.97 -13.47 5.16
CA LEU A 15 -18.86 -12.74 3.90
C LEU A 15 -17.96 -11.52 4.08
N VAL A 16 -16.95 -11.41 3.23
CA VAL A 16 -16.01 -10.29 3.17
C VAL A 16 -16.57 -9.23 2.20
N ASN A 17 -16.50 -7.97 2.61
CA ASN A 17 -17.06 -6.86 1.83
C ASN A 17 -16.27 -6.58 0.53
N ALA A 18 -14.96 -6.84 0.54
CA ALA A 18 -14.09 -6.70 -0.61
C ALA A 18 -13.87 -8.06 -1.29
N GLU A 19 -13.82 -8.06 -2.61
CA GLU A 19 -13.52 -9.24 -3.43
C GLU A 19 -12.02 -9.31 -3.69
N ASP A 20 -11.27 -9.79 -2.70
CA ASP A 20 -9.82 -9.92 -2.75
C ASP A 20 -9.38 -11.19 -2.03
N ILE A 21 -8.85 -12.15 -2.79
CA ILE A 21 -8.41 -13.45 -2.27
C ILE A 21 -7.30 -13.31 -1.23
N SER A 22 -6.44 -12.29 -1.35
CA SER A 22 -5.37 -12.03 -0.40
C SER A 22 -5.94 -11.53 0.93
N MET A 23 -6.99 -10.70 0.87
CA MET A 23 -7.71 -10.24 2.06
C MET A 23 -8.44 -11.38 2.76
N ALA A 24 -9.14 -12.24 2.01
CA ALA A 24 -9.79 -13.43 2.57
C ALA A 24 -8.78 -14.36 3.26
N GLN A 25 -7.59 -14.52 2.68
CA GLN A 25 -6.49 -15.28 3.28
C GLN A 25 -5.96 -14.62 4.56
N GLN A 26 -5.74 -13.31 4.57
CA GLN A 26 -5.26 -12.57 5.74
C GLN A 26 -6.25 -12.61 6.92
N ILE A 27 -7.54 -12.53 6.62
CA ILE A 27 -8.62 -12.72 7.61
C ILE A 27 -8.55 -14.15 8.17
N THR A 28 -8.43 -15.15 7.31
CA THR A 28 -8.30 -16.55 7.70
C THR A 28 -7.10 -16.77 8.62
N ASP A 29 -5.94 -16.20 8.29
CA ASP A 29 -4.72 -16.29 9.08
C ASP A 29 -4.83 -15.56 10.42
N ALA A 30 -5.52 -14.41 10.47
CA ALA A 30 -5.81 -13.71 11.72
C ALA A 30 -6.68 -14.57 12.66
N ILE A 31 -7.76 -15.15 12.14
CA ILE A 31 -8.65 -16.02 12.94
C ILE A 31 -7.91 -17.27 13.42
N ASN A 32 -7.15 -17.93 12.53
CA ASN A 32 -6.37 -19.12 12.88
C ASN A 32 -5.30 -18.82 13.94
N ARG A 33 -4.66 -17.64 13.92
CA ARG A 33 -3.71 -17.23 14.97
C ARG A 33 -4.38 -17.03 16.33
N ALA A 34 -5.56 -16.42 16.35
CA ALA A 34 -6.26 -16.14 17.60
C ALA A 34 -6.95 -17.37 18.22
N ARG A 35 -7.42 -18.31 17.39
CA ARG A 35 -8.30 -19.42 17.82
C ARG A 35 -7.71 -20.81 17.61
N GLY A 36 -6.52 -20.90 17.01
CA GLY A 36 -5.85 -22.14 16.66
C GLY A 36 -6.02 -22.50 15.18
N TYR A 37 -5.00 -23.17 14.64
CA TYR A 37 -4.98 -23.60 13.24
C TYR A 37 -6.15 -24.52 12.89
N GLY A 38 -6.77 -24.27 11.73
CA GLY A 38 -7.93 -25.02 11.25
C GLY A 38 -9.27 -24.54 11.85
N SER A 39 -9.28 -23.38 12.51
CA SER A 39 -10.51 -22.72 12.96
C SER A 39 -11.16 -21.91 11.84
N ALA A 40 -10.40 -21.44 10.84
CA ALA A 40 -10.90 -20.76 9.66
C ALA A 40 -10.28 -21.30 8.36
N THR A 41 -11.02 -21.19 7.26
CA THR A 41 -10.60 -21.54 5.91
C THR A 41 -11.26 -20.60 4.90
N ALA A 42 -10.45 -19.94 4.06
CA ALA A 42 -10.96 -19.19 2.92
C ALA A 42 -11.47 -20.17 1.85
N LEU A 43 -12.73 -20.03 1.45
CA LEU A 43 -13.32 -20.83 0.38
C LEU A 43 -13.16 -20.13 -0.98
N ASP A 44 -13.28 -18.80 -0.99
CA ASP A 44 -13.12 -17.95 -2.17
C ASP A 44 -12.73 -16.52 -1.75
N ALA A 45 -12.70 -15.57 -2.70
CA ALA A 45 -12.30 -14.18 -2.46
C ALA A 45 -13.24 -13.37 -1.54
N ARG A 46 -14.45 -13.89 -1.26
CA ARG A 46 -15.49 -13.24 -0.45
C ARG A 46 -15.99 -14.12 0.70
N THR A 47 -15.69 -15.41 0.73
CA THR A 47 -16.26 -16.34 1.69
C THR A 47 -15.16 -16.97 2.55
N VAL A 48 -15.22 -16.73 3.87
CA VAL A 48 -14.38 -17.38 4.87
C VAL A 48 -15.23 -18.28 5.75
N GLN A 49 -14.99 -19.59 5.70
CA GLN A 49 -15.64 -20.55 6.57
C GLN A 49 -14.92 -20.61 7.93
N VAL A 50 -15.67 -20.53 9.02
CA VAL A 50 -15.14 -20.56 10.38
C VAL A 50 -15.86 -21.62 11.22
N ARG A 51 -15.09 -22.38 12.00
CA ARG A 51 -15.61 -23.34 12.96
C ARG A 51 -16.02 -22.62 14.24
N VAL A 52 -17.29 -22.71 14.59
CA VAL A 52 -17.88 -22.03 15.76
C VAL A 52 -18.18 -23.04 16.88
N PRO A 53 -18.10 -22.64 18.16
CA PRO A 53 -18.49 -23.51 19.28
C PRO A 53 -20.00 -23.80 19.24
N SER A 54 -20.40 -24.96 19.77
CA SER A 54 -21.82 -25.31 19.91
C SER A 54 -22.49 -24.51 21.04
N GLY A 55 -23.69 -24.00 20.79
CA GLY A 55 -24.52 -23.28 21.76
C GLY A 55 -24.63 -21.77 21.47
N ASN A 56 -25.86 -21.25 21.47
CA ASN A 56 -26.19 -19.92 20.96
C ASN A 56 -25.39 -18.78 21.63
N SER A 57 -25.25 -18.79 22.96
CA SER A 57 -24.52 -17.74 23.70
C SER A 57 -23.01 -17.76 23.43
N SER A 58 -22.43 -18.95 23.29
CA SER A 58 -21.00 -19.11 22.99
C SER A 58 -20.69 -18.73 21.54
N GLN A 59 -21.62 -18.98 20.63
CA GLN A 59 -21.51 -18.63 19.23
C GLN A 59 -21.60 -17.11 19.01
N VAL A 60 -22.54 -16.42 19.66
CA VAL A 60 -22.63 -14.94 19.59
C VAL A 60 -21.37 -14.28 20.12
N ARG A 61 -20.85 -14.75 21.27
CA ARG A 61 -19.59 -14.25 21.83
C ARG A 61 -18.42 -14.50 20.87
N PHE A 62 -18.34 -15.70 20.29
CA PHE A 62 -17.32 -16.03 19.30
C PHE A 62 -17.34 -15.10 18.08
N LEU A 63 -18.54 -14.81 17.55
CA LEU A 63 -18.68 -13.88 16.41
C LEU A 63 -18.33 -12.45 16.79
N ALA A 64 -18.67 -12.00 18.01
CA ALA A 64 -18.27 -10.70 18.52
C ALA A 64 -16.75 -10.58 18.67
N ASP A 65 -16.07 -11.64 19.12
CA ASP A 65 -14.60 -11.67 19.20
C ASP A 65 -13.96 -11.52 17.81
N ILE A 66 -14.50 -12.23 16.80
CA ILE A 66 -14.01 -12.13 15.42
C ILE A 66 -14.26 -10.74 14.84
N GLN A 67 -15.44 -10.15 15.07
CA GLN A 67 -15.77 -8.83 14.56
C GLN A 67 -14.81 -7.74 15.07
N ASN A 68 -14.32 -7.88 16.30
CA ASN A 68 -13.38 -6.93 16.91
C ASN A 68 -11.91 -7.25 16.59
N MET A 69 -11.63 -8.27 15.78
CA MET A 69 -10.27 -8.67 15.46
C MET A 69 -9.62 -7.69 14.49
N GLU A 70 -8.46 -7.18 14.87
CA GLU A 70 -7.65 -6.35 13.98
C GLU A 70 -6.92 -7.24 12.96
N VAL A 71 -7.30 -7.09 11.70
CA VAL A 71 -6.63 -7.76 10.59
C VAL A 71 -5.68 -6.76 9.95
N ASN A 72 -4.39 -7.00 10.07
CA ASN A 72 -3.37 -6.25 9.35
C ASN A 72 -3.47 -6.59 7.86
N VAL A 73 -4.35 -5.87 7.16
CA VAL A 73 -4.47 -5.98 5.72
C VAL A 73 -3.24 -5.36 5.06
N THR A 74 -2.72 -6.00 4.02
CA THR A 74 -1.67 -5.36 3.22
C THR A 74 -2.24 -4.06 2.64
N PRO A 75 -1.54 -2.91 2.77
CA PRO A 75 -2.01 -1.67 2.18
C PRO A 75 -2.26 -1.89 0.69
N GLN A 76 -3.48 -1.64 0.23
CA GLN A 76 -3.79 -1.60 -1.19
C GLN A 76 -2.83 -0.61 -1.88
N ASP A 77 -2.43 -0.84 -3.13
CA ASP A 77 -1.56 0.12 -3.82
C ASP A 77 -2.19 1.52 -3.84
N ALA A 78 -1.36 2.57 -3.70
CA ALA A 78 -1.85 3.93 -3.89
C ALA A 78 -2.37 4.10 -5.34
N LYS A 79 -3.31 5.02 -5.57
CA LYS A 79 -3.89 5.25 -6.90
C LYS A 79 -3.66 6.69 -7.33
N VAL A 80 -3.22 6.88 -8.57
CA VAL A 80 -3.04 8.17 -9.23
C VAL A 80 -3.94 8.20 -10.46
N VAL A 81 -4.83 9.18 -10.53
CA VAL A 81 -5.71 9.40 -11.68
C VAL A 81 -5.30 10.69 -12.35
N ILE A 82 -5.05 10.64 -13.66
CA ILE A 82 -4.71 11.82 -14.46
C ILE A 82 -5.77 12.04 -15.51
N ASN A 83 -6.31 13.26 -15.59
CA ASN A 83 -7.11 13.67 -16.73
C ASN A 83 -6.19 14.21 -17.83
N SER A 84 -6.12 13.48 -18.94
CA SER A 84 -5.27 13.80 -20.10
C SER A 84 -5.64 15.11 -20.79
N ARG A 85 -6.90 15.54 -20.68
CA ARG A 85 -7.42 16.78 -21.29
C ARG A 85 -7.15 18.01 -20.43
N THR A 86 -7.38 17.91 -19.13
CA THR A 86 -7.27 19.06 -18.20
C THR A 86 -5.94 19.13 -17.46
N GLY A 87 -5.15 18.05 -17.47
CA GLY A 87 -3.93 17.93 -16.66
C GLY A 87 -4.18 17.79 -15.16
N SER A 88 -5.43 17.58 -14.74
CA SER A 88 -5.77 17.39 -13.33
C SER A 88 -5.24 16.04 -12.83
N VAL A 89 -4.57 16.05 -11.67
CA VAL A 89 -4.01 14.87 -11.03
C VAL A 89 -4.69 14.65 -9.67
N VAL A 90 -5.28 13.48 -9.46
CA VAL A 90 -5.93 13.09 -8.21
C VAL A 90 -5.21 11.88 -7.63
N MET A 91 -4.93 11.91 -6.33
CA MET A 91 -4.23 10.85 -5.61
C MET A 91 -5.08 10.37 -4.44
N SER A 92 -5.24 9.05 -4.27
CA SER A 92 -6.10 8.49 -3.22
C SER A 92 -5.48 8.50 -1.83
N ARG A 93 -4.14 8.44 -1.75
CA ARG A 93 -3.34 8.47 -0.52
C ARG A 93 -1.91 8.89 -0.86
N GLU A 94 -1.05 8.98 0.15
CA GLU A 94 0.37 9.30 -0.05
C GLU A 94 1.02 8.29 -1.01
N VAL A 95 1.57 8.80 -2.12
CA VAL A 95 2.29 8.01 -3.11
C VAL A 95 3.78 8.18 -2.86
N THR A 96 4.45 7.07 -2.54
CA THR A 96 5.89 7.06 -2.31
C THR A 96 6.67 6.73 -3.58
N LEU A 97 7.88 7.26 -3.66
CA LEU A 97 8.80 7.04 -4.77
C LEU A 97 10.06 6.28 -4.31
N ASP A 98 10.49 5.35 -5.15
CA ASP A 98 11.80 4.71 -5.06
C ASP A 98 12.81 5.41 -5.99
N SER A 99 14.09 5.09 -5.82
CA SER A 99 15.16 5.69 -6.63
C SER A 99 15.05 5.28 -8.11
N CYS A 100 15.02 6.25 -9.01
CA CYS A 100 15.04 6.03 -10.46
C CYS A 100 15.45 7.30 -11.21
N ALA A 101 15.85 7.14 -12.48
CA ALA A 101 16.04 8.24 -13.40
C ALA A 101 15.19 8.00 -14.64
N VAL A 102 14.38 8.99 -15.01
CA VAL A 102 13.47 8.97 -16.15
C VAL A 102 13.78 10.18 -17.02
N ALA A 103 13.79 9.99 -18.33
CA ALA A 103 13.93 11.06 -19.30
C ALA A 103 12.80 10.97 -20.32
N GLN A 104 12.13 12.09 -20.56
CA GLN A 104 10.99 12.20 -21.48
C GLN A 104 11.08 13.52 -22.25
N GLY A 105 11.27 13.43 -23.57
CA GLY A 105 11.43 14.60 -24.42
C GLY A 105 12.62 15.48 -23.98
N ASN A 106 12.34 16.73 -23.62
CA ASN A 106 13.33 17.66 -23.09
C ASN A 106 13.40 17.66 -21.55
N LEU A 107 12.63 16.83 -20.85
CA LEU A 107 12.59 16.78 -19.39
C LEU A 107 13.29 15.51 -18.88
N SER A 108 14.01 15.63 -17.77
CA SER A 108 14.58 14.51 -17.04
C SER A 108 14.30 14.66 -15.55
N VAL A 109 13.89 13.57 -14.91
CA VAL A 109 13.58 13.47 -13.48
C VAL A 109 14.46 12.39 -12.88
N THR A 110 15.26 12.74 -11.88
CA THR A 110 16.07 11.81 -11.10
C THR A 110 15.61 11.83 -9.65
N VAL A 111 15.21 10.68 -9.13
CA VAL A 111 14.84 10.46 -7.73
C VAL A 111 15.95 9.67 -7.07
N ASN A 112 16.53 10.21 -6.01
CA ASN A 112 17.55 9.56 -5.20
C ASN A 112 17.09 9.50 -3.74
N ARG A 113 16.75 8.30 -3.28
CA ARG A 113 16.33 8.04 -1.91
C ARG A 113 17.54 7.56 -1.09
N GLN A 114 17.95 8.35 -0.10
CA GLN A 114 19.04 8.05 0.80
C GLN A 114 18.49 7.89 2.24
N LEU A 115 18.96 6.87 2.95
CA LEU A 115 18.65 6.70 4.36
C LEU A 115 19.71 7.43 5.18
N ASN A 116 19.34 8.55 5.80
CA ASN A 116 20.22 9.23 6.73
C ASN A 116 20.01 8.65 8.14
N VAL A 117 21.10 8.15 8.72
CA VAL A 117 21.11 7.67 10.10
C VAL A 117 21.44 8.86 10.99
N ASN A 118 20.44 9.38 11.70
CA ASN A 118 20.66 10.38 12.73
C ASN A 118 20.86 9.66 14.06
N GLN A 119 22.12 9.57 14.50
CA GLN A 119 22.47 9.10 15.82
C GLN A 119 22.87 10.34 16.64
N PRO A 120 22.03 10.83 17.55
CA PRO A 120 22.41 11.97 18.38
C PRO A 120 23.59 11.57 19.26
N ASN A 121 24.67 12.36 19.20
CA ASN A 121 25.92 12.13 19.91
C ASN A 121 25.75 12.44 21.41
N THR A 122 25.00 11.62 22.16
CA THR A 122 25.00 11.67 23.63
C THR A 122 25.76 10.46 24.16
N PRO A 123 26.96 10.63 24.74
CA PRO A 123 27.87 9.51 25.05
C PRO A 123 27.37 8.51 26.11
N PHE A 124 26.22 8.76 26.76
CA PHE A 124 25.72 7.97 27.88
C PHE A 124 24.20 7.76 27.90
N GLY A 125 23.49 8.03 26.80
CA GLY A 125 22.03 7.82 26.72
C GLY A 125 21.69 6.77 25.68
N GLY A 126 20.84 5.79 26.03
CA GLY A 126 20.27 4.81 25.10
C GLY A 126 19.34 5.44 24.05
N GLY A 127 19.83 6.40 23.28
CA GLY A 127 19.12 7.06 22.20
C GLY A 127 18.84 6.06 21.07
N GLN A 128 17.57 5.81 20.80
CA GLN A 128 17.16 5.06 19.61
C GLN A 128 17.65 5.78 18.37
N THR A 129 18.43 5.09 17.53
CA THR A 129 18.78 5.57 16.19
C THR A 129 17.50 5.81 15.41
N VAL A 130 17.21 7.06 15.05
CA VAL A 130 16.07 7.38 14.19
C VAL A 130 16.59 7.43 12.76
N VAL A 131 16.27 6.40 11.98
CA VAL A 131 16.52 6.40 10.53
C VAL A 131 15.52 7.36 9.91
N THR A 132 16.01 8.48 9.37
CA THR A 132 15.15 9.44 8.65
C THR A 132 15.40 9.28 7.15
N PRO A 133 14.40 8.84 6.36
CA PRO A 133 14.55 8.80 4.91
C PRO A 133 14.66 10.23 4.37
N GLN A 134 15.72 10.52 3.62
CA GLN A 134 15.87 11.76 2.88
C GLN A 134 15.81 11.46 1.39
N THR A 135 15.11 12.29 0.62
CA THR A 135 15.00 12.08 -0.82
C THR A 135 15.35 13.37 -1.54
N GLN A 136 16.18 13.22 -2.56
CA GLN A 136 16.52 14.29 -3.47
C GLN A 136 15.86 14.00 -4.82
N ILE A 137 15.13 14.97 -5.33
CA ILE A 137 14.48 14.91 -6.64
C ILE A 137 15.10 16.01 -7.48
N ASP A 138 15.84 15.63 -8.53
CA ASP A 138 16.46 16.55 -9.47
C ASP A 138 15.70 16.53 -10.78
N LEU A 139 15.23 17.70 -11.21
CA LEU A 139 14.55 17.90 -12.49
C LEU A 139 15.41 18.78 -13.40
N ARG A 140 15.56 18.33 -14.66
CA ARG A 140 16.37 19.02 -15.68
C ARG A 140 15.52 19.22 -16.93
N GLN A 141 15.56 20.41 -17.50
CA GLN A 141 15.05 20.68 -18.84
C GLN A 141 16.23 20.93 -19.79
N SER A 142 16.26 20.31 -20.97
CA SER A 142 17.32 20.53 -21.97
C SER A 142 17.40 22.00 -22.36
N GLY A 143 18.59 22.59 -22.17
CA GLY A 143 18.84 24.03 -22.40
C GLY A 143 18.29 24.96 -21.32
N GLY A 144 17.71 24.42 -20.25
CA GLY A 144 17.08 25.16 -19.15
C GLY A 144 17.79 25.00 -17.80
N SER A 145 17.16 25.52 -16.75
CA SER A 145 17.68 25.49 -15.38
C SER A 145 17.48 24.13 -14.71
N LEU A 146 18.37 23.81 -13.76
CA LEU A 146 18.22 22.67 -12.87
C LEU A 146 17.36 23.08 -11.69
N GLN A 147 16.29 22.31 -11.43
CA GLN A 147 15.55 22.42 -10.18
C GLN A 147 15.79 21.18 -9.33
N SER A 148 16.41 21.38 -8.17
CA SER A 148 16.58 20.34 -7.17
C SER A 148 15.58 20.59 -6.03
N VAL A 149 14.76 19.58 -5.74
CA VAL A 149 13.80 19.59 -4.65
C VAL A 149 14.24 18.56 -3.62
N ARG A 150 14.60 19.06 -2.43
CA ARG A 150 14.84 18.22 -1.25
C ARG A 150 13.52 18.09 -0.50
N SER A 151 12.89 16.93 -0.59
CA SER A 151 11.59 16.67 0.03
C SER A 151 11.51 15.21 0.47
N SER A 152 10.42 14.85 1.15
CA SER A 152 10.05 13.43 1.23
C SER A 152 9.87 12.88 -0.19
N ALA A 153 10.19 11.60 -0.41
CA ALA A 153 9.97 10.90 -1.69
C ALA A 153 8.48 10.81 -2.04
N ASN A 154 7.85 11.93 -2.39
CA ASN A 154 6.43 11.97 -2.71
C ASN A 154 6.15 12.51 -4.10
N LEU A 155 5.12 11.93 -4.70
CA LEU A 155 4.68 12.29 -6.04
C LEU A 155 4.23 13.75 -6.13
N ASN A 156 3.62 14.28 -5.05
CA ASN A 156 3.15 15.66 -5.02
C ASN A 156 4.29 16.66 -5.28
N SER A 157 5.51 16.40 -4.76
CA SER A 157 6.66 17.28 -5.01
C SER A 157 7.10 17.23 -6.48
N VAL A 158 7.10 16.04 -7.09
CA VAL A 158 7.42 15.86 -8.52
C VAL A 158 6.40 16.60 -9.40
N VAL A 159 5.10 16.40 -9.16
CA VAL A 159 4.03 17.01 -9.95
C VAL A 159 4.07 18.54 -9.83
N ARG A 160 4.30 19.09 -8.62
CA ARG A 160 4.45 20.54 -8.44
C ARG A 160 5.68 21.09 -9.16
N ALA A 161 6.82 20.41 -9.08
CA ALA A 161 8.04 20.84 -9.75
C ALA A 161 7.90 20.81 -11.28
N LEU A 162 7.29 19.75 -11.83
CA LEU A 162 7.01 19.65 -13.26
C LEU A 162 6.04 20.74 -13.74
N ASN A 163 4.97 20.99 -12.98
CA ASN A 163 4.04 22.09 -13.26
C ASN A 163 4.75 23.46 -13.23
N ALA A 164 5.64 23.69 -12.27
CA ALA A 164 6.41 24.93 -12.17
C ALA A 164 7.40 25.13 -13.32
N LEU A 165 7.88 24.04 -13.92
CA LEU A 165 8.72 24.04 -15.13
C LEU A 165 7.92 24.15 -16.43
N GLY A 166 6.59 24.26 -16.36
CA GLY A 166 5.72 24.37 -17.52
C GLY A 166 5.55 23.05 -18.29
N ALA A 167 5.75 21.91 -17.63
CA ALA A 167 5.46 20.60 -18.23
C ALA A 167 3.98 20.54 -18.65
N THR A 168 3.73 20.08 -19.87
CA THR A 168 2.36 19.92 -20.37
C THR A 168 1.67 18.73 -19.68
N PRO A 169 0.32 18.65 -19.70
CA PRO A 169 -0.40 17.46 -19.24
C PRO A 169 0.12 16.15 -19.87
N MET A 170 0.51 16.19 -21.14
CA MET A 170 1.09 15.06 -21.86
C MET A 170 2.47 14.67 -21.32
N ASP A 171 3.31 15.65 -21.00
CA ASP A 171 4.63 15.42 -20.40
C ASP A 171 4.51 14.80 -19.01
N LEU A 172 3.61 15.34 -18.18
CA LEU A 172 3.30 14.79 -16.85
C LEU A 172 2.85 13.33 -16.95
N MET A 173 1.89 13.05 -17.82
CA MET A 173 1.39 11.69 -18.03
C MET A 173 2.52 10.74 -18.44
N SER A 174 3.34 11.16 -19.41
CA SER A 174 4.40 10.32 -19.95
C SER A 174 5.54 10.07 -18.96
N ILE A 175 5.91 11.08 -18.15
CA ILE A 175 6.87 10.91 -17.04
C ILE A 175 6.29 9.96 -15.99
N LEU A 176 5.03 10.14 -15.58
CA LEU A 176 4.41 9.30 -14.55
C LEU A 176 4.23 7.85 -15.00
N GLN A 177 3.85 7.63 -16.26
CA GLN A 177 3.84 6.31 -16.88
C GLN A 177 5.25 5.69 -16.91
N SER A 178 6.27 6.46 -17.27
CA SER A 178 7.66 5.99 -17.31
C SER A 178 8.20 5.67 -15.91
N MET A 179 7.81 6.43 -14.89
CA MET A 179 8.15 6.12 -13.50
C MET A 179 7.43 4.86 -13.01
N GLN A 180 6.19 4.61 -13.45
CA GLN A 180 5.47 3.38 -13.16
C GLN A 180 6.12 2.17 -13.85
N SER A 181 6.47 2.28 -15.13
CA SER A 181 7.12 1.20 -15.88
C SER A 181 8.52 0.90 -15.38
N ALA A 182 9.25 1.91 -14.90
CA ALA A 182 10.54 1.75 -14.22
C ALA A 182 10.40 1.14 -12.81
N GLY A 183 9.18 0.96 -12.30
CA GLY A 183 8.91 0.38 -10.98
C GLY A 183 9.21 1.29 -9.80
N CYS A 184 9.49 2.57 -10.02
CA CYS A 184 9.79 3.51 -8.95
C CYS A 184 8.58 4.29 -8.42
N LEU A 185 7.46 4.28 -9.15
CA LEU A 185 6.18 4.79 -8.67
C LEU A 185 5.42 3.68 -7.94
N ARG A 186 5.28 3.78 -6.61
CA ARG A 186 4.50 2.84 -5.80
C ARG A 186 3.00 3.18 -5.84
N ALA A 187 2.43 3.17 -7.04
CA ALA A 187 1.01 3.40 -7.26
C ALA A 187 0.51 2.79 -8.58
N LYS A 188 -0.80 2.52 -8.62
CA LYS A 188 -1.54 2.27 -9.86
C LYS A 188 -1.89 3.60 -10.51
N LEU A 189 -1.41 3.79 -11.73
CA LEU A 189 -1.74 4.93 -12.59
C LEU A 189 -2.96 4.61 -13.47
N GLU A 190 -3.93 5.52 -13.50
CA GLU A 190 -5.11 5.46 -14.37
C GLU A 190 -5.26 6.80 -15.11
N ILE A 191 -5.67 6.73 -16.38
CA ILE A 191 -5.77 7.89 -17.27
C ILE A 191 -7.20 7.99 -17.77
N ILE A 192 -7.76 9.21 -17.69
CA ILE A 192 -9.12 9.56 -18.11
C ILE A 192 -9.17 10.76 -19.05
#